data_AF-A0A0G0MTR6-F1
#
_entry.id   AF-A0A0G0MTR6-F1
#
_cell.length_a   1.000
_cell.length_b   1.000
_cell.length_c   1.000
_cell.angle_alpha   90.00
_cell.angle_beta   90.00
_cell.angle_gamma   90.00
#
_symmetry.space_group_name_H-M   'P 1'
#
loop_
_entity.id
_entity.type
_entity.pdbx_description
1 polymer ?
#
loop_
_entity_poly.entity_id
_entity_poly.type
_entity_poly.pdbx_seq_one_letter_code
_entity_poly.pdbx_strand_id
1 'polypeptide(L)'
;MVKDFKSLKKVEVKWTIAIPEGEVKKLIKTGDKVERGEVVLEYLSREKILIPAADFLKKHSPEDKQKILDQIKEKRFGMGEVIFSKSGLFSKKVVAITEGEVVGIDEFDNLIMLGRESDSKEIIKDWF
;
A
#
# COMPACT_ATOMS: atom_id res chain seq x y z
N MET A 1 -18.84 -45.97 23.98
CA MET A 1 -19.55 -45.74 22.70
C MET A 1 -18.75 -44.69 21.93
N VAL A 2 -17.85 -45.14 21.05
CA VAL A 2 -17.04 -44.23 20.23
C VAL A 2 -17.94 -43.77 19.09
N LYS A 3 -18.32 -42.49 19.06
CA LYS A 3 -19.10 -41.94 17.95
C LYS A 3 -18.28 -42.08 16.68
N ASP A 4 -18.84 -42.78 15.69
CA ASP A 4 -18.30 -42.89 14.34
C ASP A 4 -17.92 -41.50 13.81
N PHE A 5 -16.62 -41.27 13.63
CA PHE A 5 -16.09 -40.05 12.98
C PHE A 5 -16.48 -39.95 11.50
N LYS A 6 -17.21 -40.93 10.95
CA LYS A 6 -17.59 -41.05 9.54
C LYS A 6 -18.62 -40.02 9.06
N SER A 7 -19.23 -39.23 9.94
CA SER A 7 -20.21 -38.20 9.56
C SER A 7 -19.70 -36.76 9.67
N LEU A 8 -18.40 -36.53 9.83
CA LEU A 8 -17.86 -35.17 9.79
C LEU A 8 -18.02 -34.62 8.36
N LYS A 9 -19.03 -33.76 8.17
CA LYS A 9 -19.15 -32.95 6.96
C LYS A 9 -17.84 -32.18 6.81
N LYS A 10 -17.16 -32.35 5.68
CA LYS A 10 -16.06 -31.47 5.28
C LYS A 10 -16.61 -30.05 5.23
N VAL A 11 -16.18 -29.22 6.17
CA VAL A 11 -16.47 -27.78 6.15
C VAL A 11 -15.45 -27.16 5.22
N GLU A 12 -15.91 -26.62 4.11
CA GLU A 12 -15.08 -25.84 3.20
C GLU A 12 -15.00 -24.42 3.77
N VAL A 13 -13.84 -24.05 4.32
CA VAL A 13 -13.63 -22.72 4.89
C VAL A 13 -12.97 -21.84 3.84
N LYS A 14 -13.66 -20.77 3.42
CA LYS A 14 -13.13 -19.76 2.50
C LYS A 14 -12.63 -18.57 3.30
N TRP A 15 -11.37 -18.19 3.08
CA TRP A 15 -10.76 -17.01 3.68
C TRP A 15 -10.41 -15.99 2.60
N THR A 16 -10.49 -14.72 2.95
CA THR A 16 -10.05 -13.61 2.11
C THR A 16 -8.98 -12.85 2.87
N ILE A 17 -7.80 -12.72 2.29
CA ILE A 17 -6.69 -11.96 2.86
C ILE A 17 -6.62 -10.64 2.12
N ALA A 18 -6.84 -9.54 2.82
CA ALA A 18 -6.57 -8.20 2.29
C ALA A 18 -5.07 -7.94 2.35
N ILE A 19 -4.43 -7.79 1.20
CA ILE A 19 -3.01 -7.48 1.10
C ILE A 19 -2.85 -5.95 1.14
N PRO A 20 -2.08 -5.39 2.08
CA PRO A 20 -1.75 -3.97 2.07
C PRO A 20 -1.08 -3.55 0.76
N GLU A 21 -1.13 -2.26 0.39
CA GLU A 21 -0.39 -1.75 -0.77
C GLU A 21 1.10 -2.10 -0.64
N GLY A 22 1.63 -2.82 -1.63
CA GLY A 22 2.97 -3.41 -1.56
C GLY A 22 3.24 -4.42 -2.68
N GLU A 23 4.44 -4.99 -2.66
CA GLU A 23 4.84 -6.04 -3.60
C GLU A 23 4.61 -7.42 -2.98
N VAL A 24 3.83 -8.26 -3.66
CA VAL A 24 3.63 -9.66 -3.27
C VAL A 24 4.81 -10.49 -3.80
N LYS A 25 5.63 -11.00 -2.89
CA LYS A 25 6.76 -11.87 -3.22
C LYS A 25 6.32 -13.32 -3.43
N LYS A 26 5.37 -13.77 -2.62
CA LYS A 26 4.83 -15.14 -2.68
C LYS A 26 3.36 -15.13 -2.30
N LEU A 27 2.51 -15.74 -3.13
CA LEU A 27 1.09 -15.95 -2.85
C LEU A 27 0.71 -17.37 -3.26
N ILE A 28 0.12 -18.10 -2.34
CA ILE A 28 -0.46 -19.41 -2.61
C ILE A 28 -1.84 -19.25 -3.25
N LYS A 29 -2.13 -20.03 -4.30
CA LYS A 29 -3.37 -19.90 -5.06
C LYS A 29 -4.50 -20.68 -4.41
N THR A 30 -5.73 -20.26 -4.70
CA THR A 30 -6.93 -20.99 -4.30
C THR A 30 -6.87 -22.43 -4.81
N GLY A 31 -6.97 -23.40 -3.90
CA GLY A 31 -6.95 -24.84 -4.21
C GLY A 31 -5.62 -25.54 -3.91
N ASP A 32 -4.55 -24.79 -3.63
CA ASP A 32 -3.27 -25.36 -3.22
C ASP A 32 -3.37 -26.02 -1.84
N LYS A 33 -2.75 -27.19 -1.69
CA LYS A 33 -2.64 -27.86 -0.39
C LYS A 33 -1.46 -27.27 0.36
N VAL A 34 -1.74 -26.71 1.53
CA VAL A 34 -0.74 -26.07 2.39
C VAL A 34 -0.64 -26.75 3.74
N GLU A 35 0.59 -26.96 4.19
CA GLU A 35 0.89 -27.55 5.49
C GLU A 35 0.79 -26.51 6.61
N ARG A 36 0.65 -26.98 7.85
CA ARG A 36 0.65 -26.10 9.02
C ARG A 36 2.05 -25.50 9.18
N GLY A 37 2.13 -24.20 9.48
CA GLY A 37 3.42 -23.51 9.62
C GLY A 37 4.02 -23.06 8.29
N GLU A 38 3.36 -23.35 7.16
CA GLU A 38 3.81 -22.87 5.86
C GLU A 38 3.46 -21.38 5.68
N VAL A 39 4.40 -20.61 5.11
CA VAL A 39 4.19 -19.22 4.70
C VAL A 39 3.25 -19.20 3.49
N VAL A 40 2.04 -18.68 3.70
CA VAL A 40 0.97 -18.61 2.68
C VAL A 40 0.97 -17.31 1.90
N LEU A 41 1.52 -16.25 2.49
CA LEU A 41 1.73 -14.96 1.84
C LEU A 41 3.04 -14.35 2.37
N GLU A 42 3.88 -13.90 1.47
CA GLU A 42 5.00 -13.02 1.78
C GLU A 42 4.87 -11.74 0.96
N TYR A 43 4.94 -10.59 1.62
CA TYR A 43 4.80 -9.29 0.97
C TYR A 43 5.74 -8.25 1.58
N LEU A 44 6.21 -7.34 0.74
CA LEU A 44 6.86 -6.11 1.18
C LEU A 44 5.77 -5.07 1.47
N SER A 45 5.62 -4.67 2.73
CA SER A 45 4.79 -3.50 3.03
C SER A 45 5.56 -2.21 2.77
N ARG A 46 4.85 -1.22 2.24
CA ARG A 46 5.31 0.16 2.23
C ARG A 46 4.40 0.97 3.15
N GLU A 47 4.99 1.93 3.84
CA GLU A 47 4.19 2.86 4.65
C GLU A 47 3.44 3.80 3.70
N LYS A 48 2.11 3.87 3.83
CA LYS A 48 1.29 4.82 3.09
C LYS A 48 1.21 6.12 3.86
N ILE A 49 1.65 7.21 3.24
CA ILE A 49 1.79 8.51 3.87
C ILE A 49 1.05 9.55 3.05
N LEU A 50 0.22 10.34 3.72
CA LEU A 50 -0.51 11.44 3.10
C LEU A 50 0.27 12.74 3.26
N ILE A 51 0.60 13.37 2.14
CA ILE A 51 1.26 14.67 2.13
C ILE A 51 0.20 15.75 1.87
N PRO A 52 0.00 16.71 2.80
CA PRO A 52 -0.98 17.77 2.63
C PRO A 52 -0.67 18.63 1.41
N ALA A 53 -1.52 18.54 0.39
CA ALA A 53 -1.39 19.29 -0.86
C ALA A 53 -2.70 19.93 -1.33
N ALA A 54 -3.78 19.79 -0.54
CA ALA A 54 -5.12 20.24 -0.90
C ALA A 54 -5.17 21.70 -1.36
N ASP A 55 -4.52 22.62 -0.64
CA ASP A 55 -4.52 24.05 -0.98
C ASP A 55 -3.83 24.39 -2.31
N PHE A 56 -2.91 23.51 -2.75
CA PHE A 56 -2.24 23.61 -4.03
C PHE A 56 -3.12 22.95 -5.10
N LEU A 57 -3.44 21.67 -4.93
CA LEU A 57 -4.12 20.84 -5.92
C LEU A 57 -5.57 21.27 -6.18
N LYS A 58 -6.33 21.74 -5.18
CA LYS A 58 -7.72 22.20 -5.36
C LYS A 58 -7.89 23.34 -6.37
N LYS A 59 -6.81 24.08 -6.66
CA LYS A 59 -6.82 25.20 -7.62
C LYS A 59 -6.62 24.76 -9.07
N HIS A 60 -6.33 23.48 -9.29
CA HIS A 60 -6.07 22.91 -10.61
C HIS A 60 -7.25 22.08 -11.10
N SER A 61 -7.45 22.02 -12.42
CA SER A 61 -8.44 21.14 -13.04
C SER A 61 -8.03 19.66 -12.87
N PRO A 62 -8.94 18.70 -13.04
CA PRO A 62 -8.61 17.28 -13.03
C PRO A 62 -7.49 16.90 -14.01
N GLU A 63 -7.48 17.47 -15.22
CA GLU A 63 -6.44 17.22 -16.22
C GLU A 63 -5.07 17.76 -15.78
N ASP A 64 -5.06 18.94 -15.17
CA ASP A 64 -3.82 19.54 -14.66
C ASP A 64 -3.29 18.78 -13.44
N LYS A 65 -4.16 18.33 -12.54
CA LYS A 65 -3.79 17.44 -11.42
C LYS A 65 -3.13 16.17 -11.92
N GLN A 66 -3.67 15.56 -12.97
CA GLN A 66 -3.10 14.35 -13.55
C GLN A 66 -1.71 14.62 -14.16
N LYS A 67 -1.54 15.71 -14.93
CA LYS A 67 -0.22 16.09 -15.46
C LYS A 67 0.82 16.33 -14.36
N ILE A 68 0.42 17.00 -13.28
CA ILE A 68 1.27 17.23 -12.11
C ILE A 68 1.66 15.89 -11.48
N LEU A 69 0.70 14.98 -11.31
CA LEU A 69 0.93 13.66 -10.74
C LEU A 69 1.89 12.83 -11.61
N ASP A 70 1.73 12.86 -12.93
CA ASP A 70 2.59 12.14 -13.86
C ASP A 70 4.03 12.69 -13.81
N GLN A 71 4.21 14.01 -13.71
CA GLN A 71 5.54 14.64 -13.57
C GLN A 71 6.28 14.26 -12.30
N ILE A 72 5.57 14.08 -11.18
CA ILE A 72 6.21 13.73 -9.90
C ILE A 72 6.40 12.23 -9.71
N LYS A 73 5.57 11.39 -10.36
CA LYS A 73 5.69 9.93 -10.33
C LYS A 73 7.00 9.40 -10.90
N GLU A 74 7.61 10.16 -11.81
CA GLU A 74 8.89 9.80 -12.42
C GLU A 74 10.08 9.90 -11.45
N LYS A 75 9.86 10.43 -10.23
CA LYS A 75 10.92 10.72 -9.27
C LYS A 75 10.70 10.04 -7.94
N ARG A 76 11.82 9.59 -7.35
CA ARG A 76 11.89 9.20 -5.95
C ARG A 76 12.41 10.39 -5.14
N PHE A 77 11.70 10.75 -4.08
CA PHE A 77 12.04 11.87 -3.22
C PHE A 77 12.78 11.38 -1.98
N GLY A 78 13.85 12.08 -1.63
CA GLY A 78 14.52 11.94 -0.33
C GLY A 78 13.71 12.60 0.79
N MET A 79 13.96 12.21 2.04
CA MET A 79 13.38 12.90 3.20
C MET A 79 13.79 14.38 3.20
N GLY A 80 12.82 15.28 3.33
CA GLY A 80 13.03 16.73 3.31
C GLY A 80 13.15 17.33 1.90
N GLU A 81 13.07 16.51 0.85
CA GLU A 81 13.09 17.01 -0.53
C GLU A 81 11.79 17.73 -0.88
N VAL A 82 11.90 18.78 -1.69
CA VAL A 82 10.74 19.60 -2.09
C VAL A 82 10.05 18.96 -3.29
N ILE A 83 8.79 18.56 -3.11
CA ILE A 83 7.94 18.04 -4.19
C ILE A 83 7.44 19.21 -5.05
N PHE A 84 6.95 20.29 -4.41
CA PHE A 84 6.52 21.51 -5.09
C PHE A 84 6.97 22.78 -4.36
N SER A 85 7.36 23.78 -5.13
CA SER A 85 7.62 25.12 -4.63
C SER A 85 7.02 26.15 -5.57
N LYS A 86 6.20 27.07 -5.05
CA LYS A 86 5.85 28.29 -5.79
C LYS A 86 7.05 29.23 -5.74
N SER A 87 7.59 29.60 -6.89
CA SER A 87 8.78 30.43 -7.03
C SER A 87 8.53 31.84 -6.49
N GLY A 88 9.14 32.14 -5.32
CA GLY A 88 9.27 33.48 -4.77
C GLY A 88 8.82 33.60 -3.31
N LEU A 89 9.69 33.22 -2.36
CA LEU A 89 9.67 33.64 -0.95
C LEU A 89 8.51 33.21 0.00
N PHE A 90 7.87 32.08 -0.32
CA PHE A 90 6.90 31.29 0.47
C PHE A 90 5.44 31.75 0.51
N SER A 91 4.55 30.79 0.21
CA SER A 91 3.18 30.77 0.77
C SER A 91 2.67 29.37 1.13
N LYS A 92 3.33 28.29 0.69
CA LYS A 92 3.34 26.90 1.21
C LYS A 92 4.29 26.07 0.34
N LYS A 93 5.14 25.22 0.92
CA LYS A 93 5.98 24.23 0.21
C LYS A 93 5.47 22.85 0.56
N VAL A 94 5.36 21.98 -0.44
CA VAL A 94 5.06 20.56 -0.20
C VAL A 94 6.39 19.83 -0.18
N VAL A 95 6.71 19.25 0.97
CA VAL A 95 7.99 18.59 1.24
C VAL A 95 7.73 17.13 1.53
N ALA A 96 8.56 16.24 1.00
CA ALA A 96 8.55 14.83 1.32
C ALA A 96 8.88 14.65 2.80
N ILE A 97 7.90 14.17 3.58
CA ILE A 97 8.06 13.94 5.03
C ILE A 97 8.77 12.61 5.34
N THR A 98 9.00 11.78 4.33
CA THR A 98 9.86 10.60 4.38
C THR A 98 10.47 10.34 2.99
N GLU A 99 11.38 9.38 2.89
CA GLU A 99 11.87 8.86 1.60
C GLU A 99 10.79 8.02 0.93
N GLY A 100 10.48 8.28 -0.34
CA GLY A 100 9.41 7.57 -1.03
C GLY A 100 9.11 8.04 -2.45
N GLU A 101 8.04 7.50 -3.01
CA GLU A 101 7.51 7.88 -4.32
C GLU A 101 6.02 8.24 -4.22
N VAL A 102 5.62 9.27 -4.95
CA VAL A 102 4.21 9.68 -4.98
C VAL A 102 3.46 8.82 -5.99
N VAL A 103 2.38 8.17 -5.55
CA VAL A 103 1.63 7.20 -6.37
C VAL A 103 0.23 7.66 -6.75
N GLY A 104 -0.30 8.68 -6.07
CA GLY A 104 -1.67 9.11 -6.30
C GLY A 104 -2.06 10.39 -5.61
N ILE A 105 -3.33 10.74 -5.78
CA ILE A 105 -4.03 11.82 -5.09
C ILE A 105 -5.26 11.20 -4.43
N ASP A 106 -5.54 11.54 -3.17
CA ASP A 106 -6.75 11.10 -2.48
C ASP A 106 -7.98 11.97 -2.82
N GLU A 107 -9.14 11.61 -2.28
CA GLU A 107 -10.39 12.34 -2.46
C GLU A 107 -10.40 13.77 -1.88
N PHE A 108 -9.42 14.10 -1.02
CA PHE A 108 -9.28 15.40 -0.38
C PHE A 108 -8.20 16.28 -1.04
N ASP A 109 -7.66 15.85 -2.18
CA ASP A 109 -6.57 16.50 -2.90
C ASP A 109 -5.22 16.50 -2.13
N ASN A 110 -4.94 15.46 -1.34
CA ASN A 110 -3.62 15.20 -0.78
C ASN A 110 -2.84 14.23 -1.66
N LEU A 111 -1.51 14.33 -1.64
CA LEU A 111 -0.68 13.34 -2.32
C LEU A 111 -0.59 12.08 -1.48
N ILE A 112 -0.68 10.93 -2.14
CA ILE A 112 -0.39 9.62 -1.57
C ILE A 112 1.06 9.28 -1.91
N MET A 113 1.91 9.19 -0.90
CA MET A 113 3.29 8.75 -1.03
C MET A 113 3.46 7.37 -0.40
N LEU A 114 4.13 6.47 -1.11
CA LEU A 114 4.62 5.22 -0.55
C LEU A 114 6.04 5.45 -0.05
N GLY A 115 6.21 5.30 1.26
CA GLY A 115 7.51 5.37 1.92
C GLY A 115 8.43 4.22 1.51
N ARG A 116 9.65 4.22 2.07
CA ARG A 116 10.61 3.13 1.89
C ARG A 116 9.99 1.75 2.22
N GLU A 117 10.41 0.75 1.45
CA GLU A 117 10.06 -0.65 1.74
C GLU A 117 10.50 -1.02 3.15
N SER A 118 9.56 -1.55 3.92
CA SER A 118 9.86 -2.16 5.21
C SER A 118 10.41 -3.57 5.04
N ASP A 119 10.79 -4.19 6.16
CA ASP A 119 11.09 -5.61 6.19
C ASP A 119 9.91 -6.45 5.67
N SER A 120 10.24 -7.60 5.08
CA SER A 120 9.27 -8.57 4.56
C SER A 120 8.32 -9.02 5.67
N LYS A 121 7.02 -9.09 5.36
CA LYS A 121 6.01 -9.63 6.26
C LYS A 121 5.49 -10.95 5.74
N GLU A 122 5.33 -11.89 6.65
CA GLU A 122 4.86 -13.24 6.37
C GLU A 122 3.51 -13.47 7.05
N ILE A 123 2.57 -14.08 6.33
CA ILE A 123 1.39 -14.70 6.92
C ILE A 123 1.63 -16.21 6.89
N ILE A 124 1.60 -16.80 8.08
CA ILE A 124 1.81 -18.22 8.28
C ILE A 124 0.45 -18.87 8.55
N LYS A 125 0.22 -20.05 7.96
CA LYS A 125 -0.95 -20.86 8.30
C LYS A 125 -0.81 -21.38 9.74
N ASP A 126 -1.50 -20.73 10.67
CA ASP A 126 -1.68 -21.23 12.03
C ASP A 126 -3.16 -21.45 12.37
N TRP A 127 -3.42 -22.22 13.42
CA TRP A 127 -4.78 -22.65 13.79
C TRP A 127 -5.61 -21.46 14.29
N PHE A 128 -6.76 -21.24 13.66
CA PHE A 128 -7.91 -20.56 14.25
C PHE A 128 -9.12 -21.48 14.18
#